data_AF-C1JI83-F1
#
_entry.id   AF-C1JI83-F1
#
_cell.length_a   1.000
_cell.length_b   1.000
_cell.length_c   1.000
_cell.angle_alpha   90.00
_cell.angle_beta   90.00
_cell.angle_gamma   90.00
#
_symmetry.space_group_name_H-M   'P 1'
#
loop_
_entity.id
_entity.type
_entity.pdbx_description
1 polymer ?
#
loop_
_entity_poly.entity_id
_entity_poly.type
_entity_poly.pdbx_seq_one_letter_code
_entity_poly.pdbx_strand_id
1 'polypeptide(L)'
;MTRLINFLVDKKKTIKKIFFTLFIILVYVIGTRIYIPFLDKSYYSPSKLPPDLKFLESIFSSNPSLCILSLGVMPYVTASIVIQLSQKVFPFMKEWQEQGEKGKRKINIWTRILTILLSLGHGWTFIQIESPSLLSSNFIFRTLFFLTVGVFISVWLADLITSKGLGNGISILIAIGMADKLYKTFEYLLFTNGSEIQRILILISYFILLILTIIL
;
A
#
# COMPACT_ATOMS: atom_id res chain seq x y z
N MET A 1 36.89 7.25 -9.51
CA MET A 1 35.94 6.52 -10.38
C MET A 1 36.21 5.03 -10.48
N THR A 2 37.48 4.58 -10.57
CA THR A 2 37.87 3.17 -10.78
C THR A 2 37.45 2.20 -9.66
N ARG A 3 37.40 2.65 -8.40
CA ARG A 3 36.90 1.85 -7.26
C ARG A 3 35.40 1.56 -7.31
N LEU A 4 34.61 2.50 -7.83
CA LEU A 4 33.15 2.37 -7.96
C LEU A 4 32.81 1.43 -9.12
N ILE A 5 33.58 1.51 -10.21
CA ILE A 5 33.46 0.62 -11.36
C ILE A 5 33.86 -0.82 -11.00
N ASN A 6 34.96 -1.02 -10.25
CA ASN A 6 35.35 -2.35 -9.78
C ASN A 6 34.36 -2.94 -8.77
N PHE A 7 33.75 -2.10 -7.90
CA PHE A 7 32.67 -2.53 -6.99
C PHE A 7 31.38 -2.94 -7.74
N LEU A 8 31.06 -2.24 -8.84
CA LEU A 8 29.91 -2.56 -9.70
C LEU A 8 30.14 -3.84 -10.52
N VAL A 9 31.37 -4.10 -10.97
CA VAL A 9 31.75 -5.30 -11.72
C VAL A 9 31.69 -6.56 -10.84
N ASP A 10 32.08 -6.46 -9.58
CA ASP A 10 32.05 -7.56 -8.61
C ASP A 10 30.61 -7.91 -8.17
N LYS A 11 29.71 -6.91 -8.18
CA LYS A 11 28.30 -7.03 -7.78
C LYS A 11 27.29 -7.10 -8.93
N LYS A 12 27.70 -7.54 -10.13
CA LYS A 12 26.78 -7.73 -11.30
C LYS A 12 25.49 -8.46 -10.94
N LYS A 13 25.55 -9.46 -10.04
CA LYS A 13 24.37 -10.19 -9.53
C LYS A 13 23.43 -9.27 -8.74
N THR A 14 23.95 -8.43 -7.86
CA THR A 14 23.16 -7.47 -7.06
C THR A 14 22.54 -6.40 -7.94
N ILE A 15 23.29 -5.86 -8.92
CA ILE A 15 22.77 -4.85 -9.85
C ILE A 15 21.59 -5.40 -10.65
N LYS A 16 21.68 -6.65 -11.14
CA LYS A 16 20.55 -7.32 -11.81
C LYS A 16 19.31 -7.39 -10.91
N LYS A 17 19.50 -7.68 -9.61
CA LYS A 17 18.40 -7.70 -8.64
C LYS A 17 17.81 -6.31 -8.38
N ILE A 18 18.64 -5.26 -8.32
CA ILE A 18 18.18 -3.86 -8.21
C ILE A 18 17.29 -3.51 -9.40
N PHE A 19 17.79 -3.73 -10.62
CA PHE A 19 17.02 -3.44 -11.84
C PHE A 19 15.73 -4.26 -11.92
N PHE A 20 15.76 -5.52 -11.49
CA PHE A 20 14.56 -6.34 -11.41
C PHE A 20 13.54 -5.76 -10.43
N THR A 21 13.96 -5.40 -9.21
CA THR A 21 13.10 -4.74 -8.23
C THR A 21 12.52 -3.44 -8.80
N LEU A 22 13.35 -2.59 -9.39
CA LEU A 22 12.94 -1.31 -9.98
C LEU A 22 11.94 -1.48 -11.14
N PHE A 23 12.13 -2.51 -11.95
CA PHE A 23 11.18 -2.89 -13.01
C PHE A 23 9.82 -3.29 -12.45
N ILE A 24 9.78 -4.15 -11.42
CA ILE A 24 8.51 -4.55 -10.79
C ILE A 24 7.83 -3.36 -10.12
N ILE A 25 8.59 -2.45 -9.51
CA ILE A 25 8.06 -1.20 -8.96
C ILE A 25 7.39 -0.37 -10.05
N LEU A 26 8.04 -0.22 -11.20
CA LEU A 26 7.47 0.49 -12.34
C LEU A 26 6.17 -0.16 -12.81
N VAL A 27 6.13 -1.49 -12.93
CA VAL A 27 4.90 -2.24 -13.26
C VAL A 27 3.80 -1.99 -12.23
N TYR A 28 4.13 -2.00 -10.94
CA TYR A 28 3.18 -1.70 -9.86
C TYR A 28 2.62 -0.28 -9.98
N VAL A 29 3.47 0.73 -10.18
CA VAL A 29 3.07 2.14 -10.32
C VAL A 29 2.23 2.38 -11.59
N ILE A 30 2.49 1.66 -12.67
CA ILE A 30 1.60 1.70 -13.85
C ILE A 30 0.26 1.05 -13.50
N GLY A 31 0.27 -0.09 -12.81
CA GLY A 31 -0.93 -0.80 -12.41
C GLY A 31 -1.84 -0.01 -11.47
N THR A 32 -1.30 0.86 -10.63
CA THR A 32 -2.10 1.77 -9.78
C THR A 32 -2.82 2.86 -10.58
N ARG A 33 -2.52 3.01 -11.87
CA ARG A 33 -3.20 3.94 -12.79
C ARG A 33 -4.18 3.26 -13.74
N ILE A 34 -4.37 1.94 -13.62
CA ILE A 34 -5.32 1.19 -14.45
C ILE A 34 -6.71 1.27 -13.83
N TYR A 35 -7.61 1.96 -14.52
CA TYR A 35 -9.02 2.07 -14.16
C TYR A 35 -9.76 0.73 -14.28
N ILE A 36 -10.81 0.59 -13.50
CA ILE A 36 -11.70 -0.57 -13.55
C ILE A 36 -12.55 -0.50 -14.83
N PRO A 37 -12.51 -1.51 -15.73
CA PRO A 37 -12.93 -1.37 -17.13
C PRO A 37 -14.45 -1.16 -17.37
N PHE A 38 -15.29 -1.23 -16.33
CA PHE A 38 -16.76 -1.17 -16.43
C PHE A 38 -17.37 0.04 -15.73
N LEU A 39 -16.57 0.93 -15.14
CA LEU A 39 -17.09 2.14 -14.49
C LEU A 39 -16.94 3.35 -15.43
N ASP A 40 -17.98 4.18 -15.46
CA ASP A 40 -17.95 5.45 -16.15
C ASP A 40 -17.03 6.47 -15.47
N LYS A 41 -16.57 7.47 -16.24
CA LYS A 41 -15.73 8.57 -15.75
C LYS A 41 -16.35 9.37 -14.59
N SER A 42 -17.68 9.30 -14.43
CA SER A 42 -18.42 9.92 -13.34
C SER A 42 -18.05 9.34 -11.97
N TYR A 43 -17.67 8.06 -11.90
CA TYR A 43 -17.23 7.38 -10.67
C TYR A 43 -15.74 7.59 -10.34
N TYR A 44 -15.03 8.39 -11.13
CA TYR A 44 -13.63 8.74 -10.86
C TYR A 44 -13.46 10.21 -10.53
N SER A 45 -14.56 10.97 -10.49
CA SER A 45 -14.52 12.38 -10.10
C SER A 45 -14.35 12.48 -8.58
N PRO A 46 -13.36 13.24 -8.10
CA PRO A 46 -13.22 13.45 -6.67
C PRO A 46 -14.51 14.06 -6.12
N SER A 47 -14.85 13.61 -4.92
CA SER A 47 -15.99 14.07 -4.15
C SER A 47 -16.06 15.62 -4.15
N LYS A 48 -17.27 16.18 -4.27
CA LYS A 48 -17.50 17.62 -4.20
C LYS A 48 -17.49 18.08 -2.73
N LEU A 49 -16.42 17.81 -1.98
CA LEU A 49 -16.32 18.34 -0.62
C LEU A 49 -15.97 19.84 -0.61
N PRO A 50 -16.33 20.57 0.46
CA PRO A 50 -15.84 21.93 0.72
C PRO A 50 -14.30 21.97 0.76
N PRO A 51 -13.65 23.08 0.41
CA PRO A 51 -12.18 23.20 0.32
C PRO A 51 -11.44 22.77 1.59
N ASP A 52 -12.01 23.02 2.77
CA ASP A 52 -11.39 22.68 4.07
C ASP A 52 -11.45 21.17 4.39
N LEU A 53 -12.48 20.45 3.94
CA LEU A 53 -12.55 18.99 4.07
C LEU A 53 -11.84 18.25 2.94
N LYS A 54 -11.77 18.86 1.74
CA LYS A 54 -10.94 18.37 0.63
C LYS A 54 -9.46 18.28 1.00
N PHE A 55 -9.01 19.08 1.98
CA PHE A 55 -7.64 19.05 2.48
C PHE A 55 -7.35 17.78 3.29
N LEU A 56 -8.18 17.45 4.28
CA LEU A 56 -8.09 16.19 5.02
C LEU A 56 -8.17 15.01 4.06
N GLU A 57 -9.09 15.06 3.10
CA GLU A 57 -9.18 14.09 2.02
C GLU A 57 -7.88 14.02 1.22
N SER A 58 -7.34 15.12 0.67
CA SER A 58 -6.12 15.10 -0.15
C SER A 58 -4.85 14.57 0.55
N ILE A 59 -4.75 14.71 1.89
CA ILE A 59 -3.66 14.16 2.70
C ILE A 59 -3.84 12.65 2.96
N PHE A 60 -5.08 12.19 3.16
CA PHE A 60 -5.37 10.77 3.42
C PHE A 60 -5.59 9.95 2.12
N SER A 61 -6.20 10.55 1.11
CA SER A 61 -6.46 10.08 -0.25
C SER A 61 -5.67 10.90 -1.26
N SER A 62 -4.38 10.62 -1.32
CA SER A 62 -3.48 11.13 -2.34
C SER A 62 -3.81 10.47 -3.70
N ASN A 63 -4.86 10.93 -4.39
CA ASN A 63 -5.42 10.31 -5.60
C ASN A 63 -5.73 8.81 -5.43
N PRO A 64 -7.01 8.46 -5.45
CA PRO A 64 -7.33 7.26 -6.17
C PRO A 64 -8.54 7.49 -7.06
N SER A 65 -8.24 7.64 -8.34
CA SER A 65 -9.00 6.86 -9.29
C SER A 65 -9.21 5.45 -8.73
N LEU A 66 -10.47 5.02 -8.67
CA LEU A 66 -10.88 3.66 -8.33
C LEU A 66 -10.20 2.69 -9.32
N CYS A 67 -8.98 2.31 -8.99
CA CYS A 67 -8.07 1.52 -9.82
C CYS A 67 -7.97 0.12 -9.25
N ILE A 68 -7.54 -0.80 -10.10
CA ILE A 68 -7.49 -2.22 -9.74
C ILE A 68 -6.54 -2.44 -8.55
N LEU A 69 -5.40 -1.75 -8.51
CA LEU A 69 -4.41 -1.89 -7.42
C LEU A 69 -4.58 -0.89 -6.27
N SER A 70 -5.72 -0.19 -6.16
CA SER A 70 -5.88 0.89 -5.17
C SER A 70 -5.74 0.44 -3.71
N LEU A 71 -6.13 -0.79 -3.38
CA LEU A 71 -5.96 -1.36 -2.03
C LEU A 71 -4.50 -1.75 -1.71
N GLY A 72 -3.66 -1.89 -2.74
CA GLY A 72 -2.27 -2.33 -2.61
C GLY A 72 -2.13 -3.67 -1.88
N VAL A 73 -1.13 -3.75 -1.01
CA VAL A 73 -0.85 -4.94 -0.18
C VAL A 73 -1.50 -4.91 1.20
N MET A 74 -2.20 -3.82 1.56
CA MET A 74 -2.65 -3.54 2.92
C MET A 74 -3.55 -4.66 3.50
N PRO A 75 -4.57 -5.18 2.79
CA PRO A 75 -5.43 -6.23 3.36
C PRO A 75 -4.67 -7.52 3.67
N TYR A 76 -3.61 -7.83 2.91
CA TYR A 76 -2.75 -8.99 3.16
C TYR A 76 -1.85 -8.77 4.37
N VAL A 77 -1.28 -7.57 4.50
CA VAL A 77 -0.45 -7.21 5.67
C VAL A 77 -1.28 -7.33 6.94
N THR A 78 -2.48 -6.77 6.97
CA THR A 78 -3.41 -6.89 8.10
C THR A 78 -3.75 -8.35 8.39
N ALA A 79 -4.10 -9.15 7.36
CA ALA A 79 -4.38 -10.57 7.54
C ALA A 79 -3.18 -11.32 8.15
N SER A 80 -1.96 -11.00 7.70
CA SER A 80 -0.74 -11.64 8.20
C SER A 80 -0.49 -11.31 9.67
N ILE A 81 -0.75 -10.07 10.10
CA ILE A 81 -0.62 -9.62 11.49
C ILE A 81 -1.67 -10.31 12.35
N VAL A 82 -2.92 -10.37 11.88
CA VAL A 82 -4.00 -11.08 12.60
C VAL A 82 -3.63 -12.54 12.81
N ILE A 83 -3.16 -13.25 11.79
CA ILE A 83 -2.74 -14.64 11.92
C ILE A 83 -1.53 -14.80 12.86
N GLN A 84 -0.56 -13.88 12.82
CA GLN A 84 0.58 -13.88 13.74
C GLN A 84 0.14 -13.67 15.20
N LEU A 85 -0.87 -12.81 15.44
CA LEU A 85 -1.44 -12.62 16.77
C LEU A 85 -2.28 -13.83 17.20
N SER A 86 -3.07 -14.41 16.29
CA SER A 86 -3.85 -15.62 16.53
C SER A 86 -2.96 -16.81 16.92
N GLN A 87 -1.74 -16.94 16.38
CA GLN A 87 -0.78 -17.96 16.79
C GLN A 87 -0.36 -17.84 18.27
N LYS A 88 -0.37 -16.63 18.85
CA LYS A 88 -0.04 -16.42 20.27
C LYS A 88 -1.23 -16.75 21.18
N VAL A 89 -2.46 -16.61 20.67
CA VAL A 89 -3.69 -16.84 21.42
C VAL A 89 -4.16 -18.28 21.32
N PHE A 90 -4.05 -18.90 20.14
CA PHE A 90 -4.57 -20.23 19.85
C PHE A 90 -3.44 -21.28 19.75
N PRO A 91 -3.37 -22.27 20.66
CA PRO A 91 -2.27 -23.23 20.71
C PRO A 91 -2.17 -24.12 19.47
N PHE A 92 -3.29 -24.48 18.83
CA PHE A 92 -3.29 -25.30 17.61
C PHE A 92 -2.62 -24.59 16.40
N MET A 93 -2.69 -23.26 16.33
CA MET A 93 -2.01 -22.50 15.26
C MET A 93 -0.51 -22.41 15.52
N LYS A 94 -0.10 -22.42 16.79
CA LYS A 94 1.32 -22.51 17.19
C LYS A 94 1.90 -23.88 16.83
N GLU A 95 1.17 -24.96 17.06
CA GLU A 95 1.58 -26.32 16.64
C GLU A 95 1.78 -26.41 15.12
N TRP A 96 0.94 -25.75 14.30
CA TRP A 96 1.17 -25.67 12.86
C TRP A 96 2.46 -24.92 12.50
N GLN A 97 2.90 -23.97 13.31
CA GLN A 97 4.19 -23.32 13.09
C GLN A 97 5.36 -24.27 13.36
N GLU A 98 5.21 -25.15 14.35
CA GLU A 98 6.21 -26.13 14.79
C GLU A 98 6.32 -27.35 13.85
N GLN A 99 5.25 -27.66 13.09
CA GLN A 99 5.19 -28.74 12.08
C GLN A 99 6.03 -28.50 10.80
N GLY A 100 6.92 -27.51 10.78
CA GLY A 100 7.82 -27.23 9.66
C GLY A 100 7.09 -26.72 8.41
N GLU A 101 7.47 -27.21 7.22
CA GLU A 101 6.95 -26.69 5.94
C GLU A 101 5.46 -26.93 5.71
N LYS A 102 4.95 -28.10 6.11
CA LYS A 102 3.52 -28.44 5.93
C LYS A 102 2.61 -27.50 6.71
N GLY A 103 2.99 -27.16 7.94
CA GLY A 103 2.21 -26.28 8.78
C GLY A 103 2.37 -24.80 8.41
N LYS A 104 3.57 -24.36 7.97
CA LYS A 104 3.75 -23.04 7.32
C LYS A 104 2.85 -22.86 6.11
N ARG A 105 2.67 -23.90 5.29
CA ARG A 105 1.75 -23.86 4.14
C ARG A 105 0.28 -23.70 4.58
N LYS A 106 -0.16 -24.40 5.64
CA LYS A 106 -1.51 -24.22 6.20
C LYS A 106 -1.73 -22.79 6.68
N ILE A 107 -0.78 -22.24 7.44
CA ILE A 107 -0.84 -20.85 7.92
C ILE A 107 -0.98 -19.88 6.73
N ASN A 108 -0.18 -20.06 5.69
CA ASN A 108 -0.26 -19.21 4.49
C ASN A 108 -1.62 -19.28 3.78
N ILE A 109 -2.24 -20.47 3.71
CA ILE A 109 -3.58 -20.62 3.14
C ILE A 109 -4.60 -19.84 3.97
N TRP A 110 -4.55 -19.97 5.30
CA TRP A 110 -5.42 -19.20 6.20
C TRP A 110 -5.22 -17.69 6.07
N THR A 111 -3.98 -17.22 5.96
CA THR A 111 -3.68 -15.80 5.70
C THR A 111 -4.30 -15.36 4.38
N ARG A 112 -4.22 -16.16 3.31
CA ARG A 112 -4.82 -15.83 2.01
C ARG A 112 -6.35 -15.80 2.07
N ILE A 113 -6.97 -16.74 2.79
CA ILE A 113 -8.42 -16.75 3.00
C ILE A 113 -8.86 -15.50 3.77
N LEU A 114 -8.16 -15.17 4.85
CA LEU A 114 -8.45 -13.98 5.65
C LEU A 114 -8.23 -12.68 4.84
N THR A 115 -7.24 -12.67 3.96
CA THR A 115 -7.00 -11.55 3.04
C THR A 115 -8.19 -11.29 2.13
N ILE A 116 -8.86 -12.34 1.63
CA ILE A 116 -10.09 -12.18 0.82
C ILE A 116 -11.15 -11.46 1.65
N LEU A 117 -11.43 -11.95 2.86
CA LEU A 117 -12.44 -11.37 3.74
C LEU A 117 -12.14 -9.90 4.07
N LEU A 118 -10.88 -9.60 4.46
CA LEU A 118 -10.45 -8.24 4.76
C LEU A 118 -10.46 -7.34 3.51
N SER A 119 -10.11 -7.87 2.34
CA SER A 119 -10.13 -7.08 1.10
C SER A 119 -11.54 -6.63 0.72
N LEU A 120 -12.58 -7.42 1.02
CA LEU A 120 -13.96 -7.03 0.81
C LEU A 120 -14.35 -5.89 1.76
N GLY A 121 -13.99 -6.00 3.04
CA GLY A 121 -14.25 -4.94 4.04
C GLY A 121 -13.51 -3.64 3.70
N HIS A 122 -12.20 -3.72 3.45
CA HIS A 122 -11.40 -2.56 3.04
C HIS A 122 -11.89 -1.99 1.70
N GLY A 123 -12.24 -2.83 0.73
CA GLY A 123 -12.78 -2.41 -0.55
C GLY A 123 -14.11 -1.67 -0.40
N TRP A 124 -14.99 -2.13 0.50
CA TRP A 124 -16.25 -1.44 0.80
C TRP A 124 -16.02 -0.06 1.37
N THR A 125 -15.19 0.05 2.42
CA THR A 125 -14.83 1.34 3.02
C THR A 125 -14.17 2.26 2.01
N PHE A 126 -13.31 1.73 1.15
CA PHE A 126 -12.65 2.49 0.11
C PHE A 126 -13.64 3.07 -0.90
N ILE A 127 -14.58 2.26 -1.39
CA ILE A 127 -15.65 2.72 -2.29
C ILE A 127 -16.51 3.79 -1.61
N GLN A 128 -16.82 3.62 -0.32
CA GLN A 128 -17.63 4.58 0.43
C GLN A 128 -16.99 5.96 0.52
N ILE A 129 -15.66 6.02 0.66
CA ILE A 129 -14.91 7.27 0.76
C ILE A 129 -14.78 7.92 -0.63
N GLU A 130 -14.35 7.15 -1.62
CA GLU A 130 -13.92 7.69 -2.92
C GLU A 130 -15.07 7.87 -3.90
N SER A 131 -16.11 7.04 -3.81
CA SER A 131 -17.22 7.02 -4.76
C SER A 131 -18.49 6.47 -4.13
N PRO A 132 -19.12 7.24 -3.21
CA PRO A 132 -20.31 6.79 -2.49
C PRO A 132 -21.49 6.45 -3.43
N SER A 133 -21.57 7.07 -4.61
CA SER A 133 -22.57 6.75 -5.63
C SER A 133 -22.45 5.34 -6.20
N LEU A 134 -21.30 4.68 -6.04
CA LEU A 134 -21.09 3.31 -6.47
C LEU A 134 -21.68 2.29 -5.48
N LEU A 135 -21.94 2.70 -4.23
CA LEU A 135 -22.50 1.81 -3.19
C LEU A 135 -23.93 1.37 -3.52
N SER A 136 -24.72 2.25 -4.11
CA SER A 136 -26.11 1.98 -4.52
C SER A 136 -26.21 1.37 -5.92
N SER A 137 -25.08 1.13 -6.59
CA SER A 137 -25.03 0.61 -7.95
C SER A 137 -24.92 -0.92 -7.99
N ASN A 138 -25.48 -1.52 -9.04
CA ASN A 138 -25.35 -2.96 -9.33
C ASN A 138 -23.90 -3.39 -9.60
N PHE A 139 -22.98 -2.44 -9.80
CA PHE A 139 -21.57 -2.71 -10.08
C PHE A 139 -20.73 -2.96 -8.82
N ILE A 140 -21.26 -2.73 -7.60
CA ILE A 140 -20.48 -2.82 -6.36
C ILE A 140 -19.76 -4.16 -6.18
N PHE A 141 -20.46 -5.29 -6.39
CA PHE A 141 -19.88 -6.62 -6.24
C PHE A 141 -18.78 -6.89 -7.27
N ARG A 142 -18.95 -6.38 -8.50
CA ARG A 142 -17.91 -6.48 -9.54
C ARG A 142 -16.71 -5.65 -9.14
N THR A 143 -16.91 -4.41 -8.69
CA THR A 143 -15.82 -3.54 -8.22
C THR A 143 -15.04 -4.19 -7.07
N LEU A 144 -15.73 -4.70 -6.04
CA LEU A 144 -15.10 -5.40 -4.92
C LEU A 144 -14.28 -6.60 -5.39
N PHE A 145 -14.80 -7.40 -6.33
CA PHE A 145 -14.07 -8.51 -6.91
C PHE A 145 -12.76 -8.05 -7.59
N PHE A 146 -12.81 -7.00 -8.43
CA PHE A 146 -11.62 -6.47 -9.09
C PHE A 146 -10.61 -5.87 -8.11
N LEU A 147 -11.08 -5.22 -7.04
CA LEU A 147 -10.24 -4.72 -5.96
C LEU A 147 -9.54 -5.86 -5.22
N THR A 148 -10.26 -6.94 -4.89
CA THR A 148 -9.68 -8.14 -4.28
C THR A 148 -8.64 -8.79 -5.20
N VAL A 149 -8.94 -8.93 -6.50
CA VAL A 149 -7.99 -9.43 -7.49
C VAL A 149 -6.74 -8.56 -7.54
N GLY A 150 -6.89 -7.24 -7.48
CA GLY A 150 -5.77 -6.31 -7.43
C GLY A 150 -4.88 -6.44 -6.19
N VAL A 151 -5.45 -6.77 -5.03
CA VAL A 151 -4.66 -7.10 -3.83
C VAL A 151 -3.79 -8.33 -4.08
N PHE A 152 -4.34 -9.39 -4.68
CA PHE A 152 -3.56 -10.59 -4.98
C PHE A 152 -2.49 -10.36 -6.06
N ILE A 153 -2.77 -9.53 -7.06
CA ILE A 153 -1.76 -9.08 -8.03
C ILE A 153 -0.63 -8.34 -7.31
N SER A 154 -0.96 -7.44 -6.38
CA SER A 154 0.03 -6.69 -5.60
C SER A 154 0.90 -7.60 -4.74
N VAL A 155 0.29 -8.57 -4.06
CA VAL A 155 1.01 -9.59 -3.27
C VAL A 155 1.89 -10.44 -4.18
N TRP A 156 1.41 -10.81 -5.35
CA TRP A 156 2.22 -11.57 -6.32
C TRP A 156 3.43 -10.78 -6.82
N LEU A 157 3.28 -9.48 -7.11
CA LEU A 157 4.41 -8.60 -7.44
C LEU A 157 5.40 -8.50 -6.26
N ALA A 158 4.91 -8.43 -5.03
CA ALA A 158 5.74 -8.45 -3.83
C ALA A 158 6.53 -9.75 -3.68
N ASP A 159 5.91 -10.90 -3.94
CA ASP A 159 6.56 -12.22 -3.91
C ASP A 159 7.65 -12.33 -5.01
N LEU A 160 7.42 -11.73 -6.18
CA LEU A 160 8.43 -11.65 -7.24
C LEU A 160 9.65 -10.81 -6.80
N ILE A 161 9.43 -9.67 -6.15
CA ILE A 161 10.53 -8.87 -5.61
C ILE A 161 11.29 -9.66 -4.53
N THR A 162 10.59 -10.37 -3.66
CA THR A 162 11.23 -11.13 -2.57
C THR A 162 12.06 -12.32 -3.10
N SER A 163 11.58 -12.99 -4.14
CA SER A 163 12.26 -14.16 -4.71
C SER A 163 13.43 -13.81 -5.63
N LYS A 164 13.26 -12.81 -6.50
CA LYS A 164 14.25 -12.47 -7.56
C LYS A 164 14.93 -11.12 -7.36
N GLY A 165 14.32 -10.22 -6.61
CA GLY A 165 14.82 -8.87 -6.34
C GLY A 165 15.67 -8.78 -5.07
N LEU A 166 15.66 -7.58 -4.49
CA LEU A 166 16.31 -7.24 -3.23
C LEU A 166 15.30 -6.98 -2.12
N GLY A 167 15.62 -7.48 -0.92
CA GLY A 167 14.86 -7.22 0.29
C GLY A 167 13.51 -7.95 0.34
N ASN A 168 12.60 -7.45 1.17
CA ASN A 168 11.23 -7.92 1.28
C ASN A 168 10.34 -7.08 0.35
N GLY A 169 9.73 -7.72 -0.64
CA GLY A 169 8.88 -7.04 -1.61
C GLY A 169 7.66 -6.38 -1.00
N ILE A 170 7.07 -6.96 0.05
CA ILE A 170 5.90 -6.39 0.73
C ILE A 170 6.28 -5.05 1.36
N SER A 171 7.41 -5.01 2.08
CA SER A 171 7.92 -3.78 2.70
C SER A 171 8.25 -2.70 1.67
N ILE A 172 8.82 -3.09 0.52
CA ILE A 172 9.13 -2.18 -0.57
C ILE A 172 7.86 -1.57 -1.16
N LEU A 173 6.83 -2.38 -1.43
CA LEU A 173 5.55 -1.89 -1.97
C LEU A 173 4.83 -0.95 -0.98
N ILE A 174 4.88 -1.22 0.32
CA ILE A 174 4.35 -0.30 1.35
C ILE A 174 5.08 1.04 1.28
N ALA A 175 6.42 1.03 1.24
CA ALA A 175 7.22 2.25 1.19
C ALA A 175 6.89 3.11 -0.04
N ILE A 176 6.70 2.47 -1.21
CA ILE A 176 6.31 3.17 -2.44
C ILE A 176 4.90 3.76 -2.33
N GLY A 177 3.96 3.02 -1.75
CA GLY A 177 2.59 3.50 -1.52
C GLY A 177 2.54 4.73 -0.60
N MET A 178 3.48 4.85 0.34
CA MET A 178 3.59 6.00 1.23
C MET A 178 4.35 7.18 0.61
N ALA A 179 5.16 6.96 -0.42
CA ALA A 179 6.00 7.99 -1.02
C ALA A 179 5.19 9.17 -1.60
N ASP A 180 4.05 8.90 -2.24
CA ASP A 180 3.17 9.96 -2.79
C ASP A 180 2.56 10.83 -1.67
N LYS A 181 2.14 10.20 -0.56
CA LYS A 181 1.60 10.90 0.61
C LYS A 181 2.65 11.76 1.30
N LEU A 182 3.87 11.23 1.42
CA LEU A 182 5.00 11.99 1.96
C LEU A 182 5.29 13.21 1.07
N TYR A 183 5.41 13.01 -0.24
CA TYR A 183 5.67 14.11 -1.19
C TYR A 183 4.60 15.21 -1.09
N LYS A 184 3.31 14.86 -1.11
CA LYS A 184 2.20 15.84 -0.99
C LYS A 184 2.18 16.55 0.35
N THR A 185 2.49 15.84 1.44
CA THR A 185 2.64 16.48 2.75
C THR A 185 3.76 17.51 2.73
N PHE A 186 4.91 17.19 2.12
CA PHE A 186 6.01 18.14 1.96
C PHE A 186 5.64 19.33 1.07
N GLU A 187 4.97 19.08 -0.06
CA GLU A 187 4.47 20.13 -0.96
C GLU A 187 3.52 21.08 -0.22
N TYR A 188 2.55 20.54 0.52
CA TYR A 188 1.64 21.36 1.32
C TYR A 188 2.38 22.25 2.34
N LEU A 189 3.34 21.69 3.07
CA LEU A 189 4.16 22.47 4.01
C LEU A 189 4.93 23.60 3.31
N LEU A 190 5.39 23.34 2.08
CA LEU A 190 6.14 24.29 1.25
C LEU A 190 5.25 25.26 0.46
N PHE A 191 3.95 25.06 0.30
CA PHE A 191 3.11 25.97 -0.49
C PHE A 191 1.86 26.45 0.26
N THR A 192 1.76 26.18 1.57
CA THR A 192 0.75 26.79 2.44
C THR A 192 0.89 28.30 2.44
N ASN A 193 -0.19 29.01 2.08
CA ASN A 193 -0.32 30.46 2.08
C ASN A 193 -0.41 31.02 3.52
N GLY A 194 0.63 30.82 4.32
CA GLY A 194 0.82 31.42 5.63
C GLY A 194 2.03 32.34 5.65
N SER A 195 2.12 33.23 6.64
CA SER A 195 3.34 33.98 6.90
C SER A 195 4.52 33.02 7.10
N GLU A 196 5.75 33.45 6.77
CA GLU A 196 6.98 32.64 6.97
C GLU A 196 7.08 32.07 8.40
N ILE A 197 6.60 32.83 9.38
CA ILE A 197 6.54 32.43 10.80
C ILE A 197 5.58 31.26 11.02
N GLN A 198 4.43 31.25 10.37
CA GLN A 198 3.44 30.17 10.47
C GLN A 198 3.96 28.87 9.85
N ARG A 199 4.72 28.95 8.75
CA ARG A 199 5.33 27.77 8.10
C ARG A 199 6.41 27.15 8.97
N ILE A 200 7.26 27.97 9.59
CA ILE A 200 8.30 27.50 10.53
C ILE A 200 7.66 26.84 11.76
N LEU A 201 6.59 27.41 12.32
CA LEU A 201 5.87 26.83 13.46
C LEU A 201 5.25 25.47 13.15
N ILE A 202 4.64 25.30 11.97
CA ILE A 202 4.06 24.02 11.55
C ILE A 202 5.16 22.95 11.35
N LEU A 203 6.29 23.30 10.75
CA LEU A 203 7.43 22.39 10.59
C LEU A 203 8.01 21.95 11.94
N ILE A 204 8.19 22.87 12.87
CA ILE A 204 8.67 22.57 14.23
C ILE A 204 7.67 21.67 14.96
N SER A 205 6.37 21.96 14.85
CA SER A 205 5.31 21.13 15.44
C SER A 205 5.35 19.69 14.94
N TYR A 206 5.45 19.49 13.61
CA TYR A 206 5.58 18.15 13.02
C TYR A 206 6.87 17.44 13.44
N PHE A 207 7.98 18.17 13.52
CA PHE A 207 9.27 17.61 13.95
C PHE A 207 9.22 17.14 15.41
N ILE A 208 8.59 17.92 16.29
CA ILE A 208 8.33 17.54 17.69
C ILE A 208 7.43 16.30 17.74
N LEU A 209 6.35 16.25 16.95
CA LEU A 209 5.43 15.12 16.89
C LEU A 209 6.13 13.83 16.44
N LEU A 210 7.03 13.95 15.45
CA LEU A 210 7.85 12.84 14.95
C LEU A 210 8.80 12.33 16.03
N ILE A 211 9.50 13.23 16.73
CA ILE A 211 10.36 12.88 17.87
C ILE A 211 9.55 12.19 18.97
N LEU A 212 8.38 12.73 19.34
CA LEU A 212 7.51 12.16 20.35
C LEU A 212 7.05 10.74 19.98
N THR A 213 6.73 10.52 18.71
CA THR A 213 6.30 9.21 18.19
C THR A 213 7.44 8.18 18.16
N ILE A 214 8.70 8.62 18.04
CA ILE A 214 9.87 7.72 18.09
C ILE A 214 10.23 7.37 19.54
N ILE A 215 10.01 8.31 20.47
CA ILE A 215 10.32 8.13 21.89
C ILE A 215 9.26 7.28 22.61
N LEU A 216 8.00 7.34 22.16
CA LEU A 216 6.85 6.63 22.74
C LEU A 216 6.67 5.24 22.13
#